data_AF-A0A7C7XBT0-F1
#
_entry.id   AF-A0A7C7XBT0-F1
#
_cell.length_a   1.000
_cell.length_b   1.000
_cell.length_c   1.000
_cell.angle_alpha   90.00
_cell.angle_beta   90.00
_cell.angle_gamma   90.00
#
_symmetry.space_group_name_H-M   'P 1'
#
loop_
_entity.id
_entity.type
_entity.pdbx_description
1 polymer ?
#
loop_
_entity_poly.entity_id
_entity_poly.type
_entity_poly.pdbx_seq_one_letter_code
_entity_poly.pdbx_strand_id
1 'polypeptide(L)'
;MQNNTITKLVIFLALITNITLASAANNALKFSHGKYVELDAFEMGGSLTFSSWVKFDKATSWSRVFDFGDGRNSNINALMVGLEDSSKKLVFYSFDKDGKYTEVSDGDNAKSFGKVPVDGSWVHVVATINDAGNARMYANGFLIGSKDNAYVPPMSVRKYGYLGNSAWDNNYSDLEIDNFGIWKRALSAKEVESLYLDGISGVSNPDYYWNFDKVNPKILIPTIGNIKGKLINMNISDWTLSNVDTFMVQGVSFPQGPISFADKVIDYKPGTGVESPHDDMNVAVGLPGNTGNFCDASVCNEVSLGVHGTIITQFIDNYLTTSGDDSLDLWIFETGSAVEATKVDVSVNGKDWIDVGSVEGATSGVDIDAFKDNGIVEDIKYRYVRLTDLKGGSSHPYQGADIDAVGAISAATKEIRDLVKTIEENNFVDFDIAFEGNHWRLQDDIKPELDKLGEVLSAHAFSKGSFELVGHVAGKGGMHKVCIDSKHKVVNNSRFAMECWDTDNAWAQTLSERRAQSVRDYLLKNFTIPAGRIKAYGVGHSQHKFNNPDDAGNRRVEVKYTKQ
;
A
#
# COMPACT_ATOMS: atom_id res chain seq x y z
N MET A 1 -11.83 17.15 41.77
CA MET A 1 -12.22 15.87 41.13
C MET A 1 -11.44 15.67 39.82
N GLN A 2 -10.10 15.71 39.85
CA GLN A 2 -9.27 15.70 38.63
C GLN A 2 -8.19 14.59 38.62
N ASN A 3 -8.14 13.75 39.67
CA ASN A 3 -7.10 12.71 39.81
C ASN A 3 -7.57 11.28 39.50
N ASN A 4 -8.80 11.06 39.02
CA ASN A 4 -9.32 9.72 38.72
C ASN A 4 -9.36 9.34 37.23
N THR A 5 -9.07 10.30 36.33
CA THR A 5 -9.13 10.07 34.88
C THR A 5 -7.79 9.59 34.31
N ILE A 6 -6.66 10.09 34.83
CA ILE A 6 -5.31 9.75 34.35
C ILE A 6 -4.90 8.33 34.79
N THR A 7 -5.27 7.90 36.01
CA THR A 7 -4.92 6.56 36.51
C THR A 7 -5.73 5.45 35.83
N LYS A 8 -6.95 5.75 35.35
CA LYS A 8 -7.73 4.81 34.54
C LYS A 8 -7.16 4.68 33.12
N LEU A 9 -6.63 5.76 32.54
CA LEU A 9 -6.02 5.74 31.21
C LEU A 9 -4.74 4.89 31.18
N VAL A 10 -3.91 4.96 32.22
CA VAL A 10 -2.64 4.20 32.31
C VAL A 10 -2.86 2.70 32.57
N ILE A 11 -3.88 2.33 33.35
CA ILE A 11 -4.23 0.91 33.58
C ILE A 11 -4.97 0.32 32.37
N PHE A 12 -5.71 1.15 31.61
CA PHE A 12 -6.34 0.72 30.34
C PHE A 12 -5.28 0.54 29.23
N LEU A 13 -4.25 1.40 29.14
CA LEU A 13 -3.14 1.23 28.19
C LEU A 13 -2.35 -0.07 28.44
N ALA A 14 -2.09 -0.43 29.70
CA ALA A 14 -1.30 -1.64 30.03
C ALA A 14 -2.06 -2.96 29.83
N LEU A 15 -3.40 -2.96 29.92
CA LEU A 15 -4.22 -4.12 29.54
C LEU A 15 -4.43 -4.22 28.02
N ILE A 16 -4.45 -3.08 27.32
CA ILE A 16 -4.53 -3.01 25.85
C ILE A 16 -3.26 -3.60 25.23
N THR A 17 -2.05 -3.32 25.74
CA THR A 17 -0.80 -3.83 25.15
C THR A 17 -0.68 -5.37 25.06
N ASN A 18 -1.39 -6.13 25.90
CA ASN A 18 -1.40 -7.60 25.83
C ASN A 18 -2.63 -8.18 25.09
N ILE A 19 -3.64 -7.35 24.78
CA ILE A 19 -4.86 -7.76 24.09
C ILE A 19 -4.86 -7.29 22.62
N THR A 20 -4.18 -6.20 22.28
CA THR A 20 -4.15 -5.64 20.92
C THR A 20 -3.41 -6.49 19.90
N LEU A 21 -2.39 -7.25 20.30
CA LEU A 21 -1.71 -8.19 19.38
C LEU A 21 -2.61 -9.36 18.96
N ALA A 22 -3.65 -9.69 19.73
CA ALA A 22 -4.54 -10.81 19.43
C ALA A 22 -5.79 -10.41 18.61
N SER A 23 -5.98 -9.11 18.34
CA SER A 23 -7.17 -8.59 17.63
C SER A 23 -6.88 -7.59 16.51
N ALA A 24 -5.61 -7.34 16.17
CA ALA A 24 -5.30 -6.45 15.05
C ALA A 24 -5.67 -7.12 13.72
N ALA A 25 -6.33 -6.39 12.83
CA ALA A 25 -6.27 -6.70 11.41
C ALA A 25 -4.84 -6.37 10.93
N ASN A 26 -4.23 -7.20 10.07
CA ASN A 26 -2.86 -7.08 9.51
C ASN A 26 -1.73 -7.70 10.37
N ASN A 27 -1.85 -8.98 10.74
CA ASN A 27 -0.81 -9.74 11.44
C ASN A 27 0.06 -10.55 10.46
N ALA A 28 1.32 -10.75 10.82
CA ALA A 28 2.23 -11.73 10.27
C ALA A 28 2.50 -12.87 11.27
N LEU A 29 3.10 -13.96 10.80
CA LEU A 29 3.60 -15.03 11.65
C LEU A 29 5.12 -15.06 11.65
N LYS A 30 5.71 -15.07 12.85
CA LYS A 30 7.16 -15.14 13.08
C LYS A 30 7.65 -16.58 13.18
N PHE A 31 8.69 -16.85 12.42
CA PHE A 31 9.41 -18.11 12.34
C PHE A 31 10.80 -17.91 12.94
N SER A 32 11.23 -18.90 13.71
CA SER A 32 12.56 -18.93 14.31
C SER A 32 13.00 -20.38 14.47
N HIS A 33 14.24 -20.61 14.87
CA HIS A 33 14.75 -21.96 15.18
C HIS A 33 13.73 -22.87 15.91
N GLY A 34 13.33 -23.95 15.24
CA GLY A 34 12.38 -24.95 15.75
C GLY A 34 10.90 -24.59 15.61
N LYS A 35 10.54 -23.39 15.14
CA LYS A 35 9.17 -22.90 14.96
C LYS A 35 8.80 -22.85 13.48
N TYR A 36 7.77 -23.60 13.10
CA TYR A 36 7.34 -23.69 11.70
C TYR A 36 5.88 -24.12 11.56
N VAL A 37 5.35 -24.02 10.34
CA VAL A 37 4.00 -24.50 10.02
C VAL A 37 4.10 -25.77 9.19
N GLU A 38 3.28 -26.76 9.52
CA GLU A 38 3.08 -28.00 8.74
C GLU A 38 1.65 -28.00 8.18
N LEU A 39 1.50 -27.83 6.87
CA LEU A 39 0.24 -27.82 6.15
C LEU A 39 -0.33 -29.24 5.97
N ASP A 40 -1.65 -29.35 6.00
CA ASP A 40 -2.38 -30.56 5.61
C ASP A 40 -1.99 -30.95 4.16
N ALA A 41 -1.99 -32.26 3.87
CA ALA A 41 -1.59 -32.74 2.55
C ALA A 41 -2.55 -32.25 1.45
N PHE A 42 -1.99 -31.84 0.30
CA PHE A 42 -2.78 -31.35 -0.82
C PHE A 42 -2.15 -31.65 -2.18
N GLU A 43 -2.99 -31.73 -3.21
CA GLU A 43 -2.55 -32.02 -4.58
C GLU A 43 -2.18 -30.74 -5.33
N MET A 44 -1.00 -30.77 -5.96
CA MET A 44 -0.48 -29.70 -6.83
C MET A 44 0.45 -30.27 -7.91
N GLY A 45 0.68 -29.49 -8.96
CA GLY A 45 1.59 -29.79 -10.06
C GLY A 45 1.25 -28.94 -11.29
N GLY A 46 2.03 -29.07 -12.36
CA GLY A 46 1.88 -28.29 -13.57
C GLY A 46 2.17 -26.80 -13.36
N SER A 47 1.39 -25.97 -14.03
CA SER A 47 1.42 -24.51 -13.86
C SER A 47 1.09 -24.08 -12.43
N LEU A 48 2.00 -23.32 -11.80
CA LEU A 48 1.89 -22.90 -10.40
C LEU A 48 2.41 -21.47 -10.20
N THR A 49 1.84 -20.77 -9.22
CA THR A 49 2.40 -19.54 -8.64
C THR A 49 2.35 -19.62 -7.14
N PHE A 50 3.39 -19.11 -6.50
CA PHE A 50 3.45 -18.89 -5.08
C PHE A 50 3.86 -17.45 -4.81
N SER A 51 3.20 -16.81 -3.85
CA SER A 51 3.48 -15.44 -3.43
C SER A 51 3.51 -15.37 -1.91
N SER A 52 4.38 -14.51 -1.37
CA SER A 52 4.37 -14.14 0.03
C SER A 52 5.05 -12.80 0.24
N TRP A 53 4.61 -12.06 1.25
CA TRP A 53 5.46 -11.07 1.89
C TRP A 53 6.35 -11.75 2.92
N VAL A 54 7.64 -11.41 2.91
CA VAL A 54 8.65 -12.00 3.79
C VAL A 54 9.55 -10.91 4.38
N LYS A 55 9.73 -10.90 5.70
CA LYS A 55 10.72 -10.05 6.38
C LYS A 55 11.77 -10.95 6.99
N PHE A 56 13.03 -10.82 6.57
CA PHE A 56 14.09 -11.70 7.04
C PHE A 56 14.73 -11.13 8.31
N ASP A 57 14.66 -11.87 9.42
CA ASP A 57 15.39 -11.49 10.64
C ASP A 57 16.89 -11.82 10.49
N LYS A 58 17.20 -12.89 9.76
CA LYS A 58 18.57 -13.27 9.42
C LYS A 58 18.68 -13.86 8.03
N ALA A 59 19.80 -13.57 7.39
CA ALA A 59 20.16 -14.13 6.10
C ALA A 59 21.00 -15.42 6.25
N THR A 60 20.41 -16.47 6.82
CA THR A 60 21.10 -17.76 7.03
C THR A 60 21.07 -18.60 5.76
N SER A 61 22.19 -19.25 5.41
CA SER A 61 22.22 -20.16 4.26
C SER A 61 21.18 -21.24 4.42
N TRP A 62 20.51 -21.60 3.33
CA TRP A 62 19.50 -22.64 3.32
C TRP A 62 18.28 -22.37 4.22
N SER A 63 17.95 -21.12 4.52
CA SER A 63 16.61 -20.78 5.02
C SER A 63 15.53 -21.10 3.97
N ARG A 64 14.28 -21.27 4.40
CA ARG A 64 13.10 -21.61 3.59
C ARG A 64 11.93 -20.71 4.00
N VAL A 65 11.36 -19.98 3.05
CA VAL A 65 10.02 -19.40 3.25
C VAL A 65 8.99 -20.53 3.25
N PHE A 66 9.10 -21.46 2.31
CA PHE A 66 8.36 -22.71 2.32
C PHE A 66 9.10 -23.85 1.61
N ASP A 67 8.62 -25.08 1.78
CA ASP A 67 9.16 -26.28 1.13
C ASP A 67 8.11 -27.40 1.09
N PHE A 68 7.74 -27.85 -0.10
CA PHE A 68 6.66 -28.82 -0.32
C PHE A 68 7.16 -30.12 -0.98
N GLY A 69 7.03 -31.25 -0.30
CA GLY A 69 7.55 -32.54 -0.77
C GLY A 69 6.66 -33.74 -0.47
N ASP A 70 7.08 -34.92 -0.94
CA ASP A 70 6.43 -36.20 -0.65
C ASP A 70 7.35 -37.20 0.08
N GLY A 71 8.45 -36.70 0.68
CA GLY A 71 9.36 -37.47 1.54
C GLY A 71 10.82 -37.00 1.49
N ARG A 72 11.59 -37.43 2.48
CA ARG A 72 13.04 -37.28 2.53
C ARG A 72 13.62 -38.16 1.41
N ASN A 73 13.95 -37.56 0.26
CA ASN A 73 14.43 -38.18 -0.99
C ASN A 73 13.37 -38.55 -2.06
N SER A 74 12.17 -37.98 -2.05
CA SER A 74 11.20 -38.13 -3.16
C SER A 74 10.74 -36.77 -3.71
N ASN A 75 10.82 -36.61 -5.03
CA ASN A 75 10.35 -35.50 -5.88
C ASN A 75 9.84 -34.27 -5.11
N ILE A 76 10.75 -33.37 -4.79
CA ILE A 76 10.55 -32.27 -3.86
C ILE A 76 10.19 -31.04 -4.67
N ASN A 77 8.99 -30.51 -4.56
CA ASN A 77 8.73 -29.18 -5.14
C ASN A 77 9.10 -28.12 -4.11
N ALA A 78 10.39 -27.90 -3.93
CA ALA A 78 10.81 -26.79 -3.09
C ALA A 78 10.75 -25.52 -3.92
N LEU A 79 9.68 -24.73 -3.83
CA LEU A 79 9.92 -23.31 -4.00
C LEU A 79 10.76 -22.87 -2.80
N MET A 80 12.06 -22.99 -2.95
CA MET A 80 12.94 -22.32 -2.05
C MET A 80 12.66 -20.82 -2.21
N VAL A 81 12.78 -20.11 -1.11
CA VAL A 81 13.34 -18.77 -1.15
C VAL A 81 14.57 -18.92 -0.30
N GLY A 82 15.51 -19.67 -0.88
CA GLY A 82 16.69 -20.19 -0.22
C GLY A 82 17.82 -19.21 -0.40
N LEU A 83 18.33 -18.68 0.69
CA LEU A 83 19.55 -17.89 0.64
C LEU A 83 20.68 -18.87 0.33
N GLU A 84 21.07 -18.96 -0.94
CA GLU A 84 22.17 -19.84 -1.34
C GLU A 84 23.44 -19.40 -0.58
N ASP A 85 24.28 -20.38 -0.23
CA ASP A 85 25.71 -20.22 0.01
C ASP A 85 26.14 -18.94 0.80
N SER A 86 27.23 -18.30 0.38
CA SER A 86 27.69 -16.99 0.81
C SER A 86 26.94 -15.80 0.18
N SER A 87 26.21 -15.99 -0.93
CA SER A 87 25.59 -14.92 -1.72
C SER A 87 24.37 -14.29 -1.05
N LYS A 88 23.61 -15.07 -0.26
CA LYS A 88 22.41 -14.63 0.46
C LYS A 88 21.31 -14.05 -0.42
N LYS A 89 21.18 -14.57 -1.65
CA LYS A 89 20.16 -14.15 -2.62
C LYS A 89 18.95 -15.08 -2.65
N LEU A 90 17.85 -14.62 -3.23
CA LEU A 90 16.65 -15.45 -3.44
C LEU A 90 16.93 -16.51 -4.52
N VAL A 91 16.32 -17.69 -4.39
CA VAL A 91 16.39 -18.80 -5.37
C VAL A 91 15.08 -19.59 -5.37
N PHE A 92 14.63 -20.06 -6.53
CA PHE A 92 13.48 -20.95 -6.71
C PHE A 92 13.92 -22.30 -7.30
N TYR A 93 13.50 -23.43 -6.71
CA TYR A 93 13.70 -24.76 -7.29
C TYR A 93 12.40 -25.40 -7.80
N SER A 94 12.46 -26.10 -8.92
CA SER A 94 11.35 -26.94 -9.40
C SER A 94 11.87 -28.32 -9.78
N PHE A 95 11.14 -29.38 -9.43
CA PHE A 95 11.57 -30.76 -9.65
C PHE A 95 10.53 -31.53 -10.47
N ASP A 96 11.00 -32.41 -11.36
CA ASP A 96 10.13 -33.34 -12.09
C ASP A 96 9.86 -34.63 -11.29
N LYS A 97 9.12 -35.56 -11.92
CA LYS A 97 8.78 -36.88 -11.36
C LYS A 97 9.98 -37.82 -11.17
N ASP A 98 11.14 -37.51 -11.76
CA ASP A 98 12.34 -38.33 -11.72
C ASP A 98 13.41 -37.70 -10.79
N GLY A 99 13.04 -36.61 -10.10
CA GLY A 99 13.91 -35.89 -9.16
C GLY A 99 14.93 -34.96 -9.83
N LYS A 100 14.80 -34.70 -11.14
CA LYS A 100 15.62 -33.68 -11.81
C LYS A 100 15.08 -32.31 -11.46
N TYR A 101 15.97 -31.32 -11.32
CA TYR A 101 15.59 -30.00 -10.87
C TYR A 101 16.14 -28.88 -11.73
N THR A 102 15.41 -27.76 -11.69
CA THR A 102 15.87 -26.47 -12.20
C THR A 102 15.93 -25.50 -11.05
N GLU A 103 16.99 -24.71 -11.03
CA GLU A 103 17.20 -23.59 -10.14
C GLU A 103 17.01 -22.29 -10.93
N VAL A 104 16.22 -21.37 -10.38
CA VAL A 104 16.10 -19.99 -10.85
C VAL A 104 16.65 -19.08 -9.76
N SER A 105 17.84 -18.55 -9.97
CA SER A 105 18.55 -17.71 -9.00
C SER A 105 18.38 -16.23 -9.34
N ASP A 106 18.41 -15.38 -8.32
CA ASP A 106 18.41 -13.94 -8.49
C ASP A 106 19.64 -13.47 -9.30
N GLY A 107 19.37 -12.81 -10.43
CA GLY A 107 20.34 -12.41 -11.45
C GLY A 107 20.34 -13.31 -12.69
N ASP A 108 19.58 -14.40 -12.71
CA ASP A 108 19.44 -15.26 -13.89
C ASP A 108 18.64 -14.56 -14.99
N ASN A 109 19.32 -14.10 -16.05
CA ASN A 109 18.68 -13.45 -17.21
C ASN A 109 17.73 -12.29 -16.81
N ALA A 110 18.03 -11.60 -15.72
CA ALA A 110 17.24 -10.51 -15.16
C ALA A 110 18.11 -9.62 -14.27
N LYS A 111 17.65 -8.38 -14.00
CA LYS A 111 18.33 -7.47 -13.06
C LYS A 111 18.28 -8.09 -11.65
N SER A 112 19.43 -8.16 -11.00
CA SER A 112 19.50 -8.77 -9.68
C SER A 112 18.90 -7.85 -8.61
N PHE A 113 18.08 -8.40 -7.72
CA PHE A 113 17.64 -7.72 -6.50
C PHE A 113 18.77 -7.63 -5.48
N GLY A 114 19.59 -8.68 -5.40
CA GLY A 114 20.76 -8.75 -4.55
C GLY A 114 20.51 -9.53 -3.26
N LYS A 115 21.34 -9.27 -2.27
CA LYS A 115 21.22 -9.92 -0.96
C LYS A 115 19.92 -9.49 -0.29
N VAL A 116 19.23 -10.44 0.34
CA VAL A 116 18.01 -10.09 1.10
C VAL A 116 18.31 -9.13 2.25
N PRO A 117 17.43 -8.12 2.46
CA PRO A 117 17.58 -7.20 3.57
C PRO A 117 17.31 -7.91 4.90
N VAL A 118 18.06 -7.52 5.94
CA VAL A 118 17.91 -7.96 7.33
C VAL A 118 17.78 -6.77 8.29
N ASP A 119 17.27 -5.67 7.75
CA ASP A 119 17.09 -4.37 8.43
C ASP A 119 15.64 -4.18 8.94
N GLY A 120 14.79 -5.19 8.79
CA GLY A 120 13.38 -5.14 9.14
C GLY A 120 12.44 -4.85 7.96
N SER A 121 12.97 -4.68 6.75
CA SER A 121 12.17 -4.46 5.54
C SER A 121 11.45 -5.73 5.08
N TRP A 122 10.22 -5.56 4.59
CA TRP A 122 9.45 -6.61 3.92
C TRP A 122 9.81 -6.70 2.44
N VAL A 123 9.86 -7.92 1.91
CA VAL A 123 10.04 -8.22 0.48
C VAL A 123 8.86 -9.05 0.01
N HIS A 124 8.18 -8.60 -1.05
CA HIS A 124 7.17 -9.40 -1.72
C HIS A 124 7.85 -10.35 -2.70
N VAL A 125 7.86 -11.65 -2.39
CA VAL A 125 8.51 -12.67 -3.20
C VAL A 125 7.46 -13.47 -3.95
N VAL A 126 7.58 -13.54 -5.27
CA VAL A 126 6.69 -14.33 -6.13
C VAL A 126 7.51 -15.22 -7.03
N ALA A 127 7.08 -16.47 -7.22
CA ALA A 127 7.66 -17.32 -8.24
C ALA A 127 6.59 -18.13 -8.95
N THR A 128 6.77 -18.23 -10.27
CA THR A 128 5.80 -18.79 -11.21
C THR A 128 6.49 -19.83 -12.08
N ILE A 129 5.77 -20.90 -12.42
CA ILE A 129 6.18 -21.85 -13.48
C ILE A 129 4.94 -22.23 -14.28
N ASN A 130 5.05 -22.31 -15.60
CA ASN A 130 3.97 -22.82 -16.45
C ASN A 130 4.27 -24.23 -16.98
N ASP A 131 3.29 -24.86 -17.62
CA ASP A 131 3.44 -26.23 -18.19
C ASP A 131 4.46 -26.32 -19.33
N ALA A 132 4.88 -25.19 -19.89
CA ALA A 132 5.95 -25.13 -20.90
C ALA A 132 7.35 -25.08 -20.28
N GLY A 133 7.48 -24.95 -18.95
CA GLY A 133 8.77 -24.84 -18.27
C GLY A 133 9.31 -23.41 -18.18
N ASN A 134 8.50 -22.37 -18.46
CA ASN A 134 8.90 -20.99 -18.18
C ASN A 134 8.77 -20.72 -16.69
N ALA A 135 9.89 -20.77 -15.97
CA ALA A 135 10.00 -20.41 -14.56
C ALA A 135 10.49 -18.95 -14.42
N ARG A 136 9.89 -18.21 -13.50
CA ARG A 136 10.20 -16.81 -13.20
C ARG A 136 10.20 -16.59 -11.70
N MET A 137 11.05 -15.68 -11.24
CA MET A 137 11.10 -15.22 -9.86
C MET A 137 11.07 -13.70 -9.83
N TYR A 138 10.32 -13.15 -8.89
CA TYR A 138 10.09 -11.73 -8.71
C TYR A 138 10.33 -11.32 -7.26
N ALA A 139 10.91 -10.14 -7.07
CA ALA A 139 10.92 -9.46 -5.79
C ALA A 139 10.30 -8.07 -5.98
N ASN A 140 9.37 -7.71 -5.09
CA ASN A 140 8.71 -6.41 -5.11
C ASN A 140 8.07 -6.08 -6.47
N GLY A 141 7.44 -7.08 -7.11
CA GLY A 141 6.80 -6.93 -8.42
C GLY A 141 7.75 -7.05 -9.62
N PHE A 142 9.05 -6.87 -9.43
CA PHE A 142 10.04 -6.89 -10.53
C PHE A 142 10.59 -8.28 -10.79
N LEU A 143 10.84 -8.60 -12.07
CA LEU A 143 11.49 -9.86 -12.46
C LEU A 143 12.96 -9.85 -12.06
N ILE A 144 13.38 -10.84 -11.28
CA ILE A 144 14.75 -10.96 -10.76
C ILE A 144 15.46 -12.25 -11.20
N GLY A 145 14.74 -13.19 -11.80
CA GLY A 145 15.32 -14.42 -12.34
C GLY A 145 14.40 -15.14 -13.31
N SER A 146 14.96 -15.73 -14.37
CA SER A 146 14.18 -16.47 -15.37
C SER A 146 14.91 -17.67 -16.01
N LYS A 147 14.16 -18.75 -16.24
CA LYS A 147 14.56 -19.93 -17.02
C LYS A 147 13.41 -20.38 -17.92
N ASP A 148 13.69 -20.78 -19.15
CA ASP A 148 12.66 -21.18 -20.14
C ASP A 148 12.50 -22.69 -20.33
N ASN A 149 13.35 -23.50 -19.69
CA ASN A 149 13.35 -24.95 -19.81
C ASN A 149 13.38 -25.61 -18.43
N ALA A 150 12.59 -25.10 -17.50
CA ALA A 150 12.52 -25.61 -16.14
C ALA A 150 11.80 -26.96 -16.06
N TYR A 151 12.26 -27.84 -15.17
CA TYR A 151 11.56 -29.08 -14.87
C TYR A 151 10.22 -28.80 -14.18
N VAL A 152 9.12 -29.18 -14.82
CA VAL A 152 7.77 -28.88 -14.35
C VAL A 152 7.36 -29.86 -13.23
N PRO A 153 6.84 -29.34 -12.10
CA PRO A 153 6.25 -30.12 -11.03
C PRO A 153 5.23 -31.16 -11.52
N PRO A 154 5.36 -32.45 -11.17
CA PRO A 154 4.33 -33.42 -11.50
C PRO A 154 3.09 -33.21 -10.63
N MET A 155 1.91 -33.52 -11.19
CA MET A 155 0.67 -33.60 -10.43
C MET A 155 0.77 -34.72 -9.38
N SER A 156 0.84 -34.35 -8.10
CA SER A 156 0.87 -35.29 -6.99
C SER A 156 0.41 -34.67 -5.67
N VAL A 157 -0.03 -35.51 -4.75
CA VAL A 157 -0.28 -35.12 -3.36
C VAL A 157 1.05 -34.84 -2.66
N ARG A 158 1.18 -33.66 -2.07
CA ARG A 158 2.34 -33.25 -1.26
C ARG A 158 1.99 -33.50 0.19
N LYS A 159 2.68 -34.47 0.80
CA LYS A 159 2.44 -34.89 2.20
C LYS A 159 3.15 -34.02 3.22
N TYR A 160 4.25 -33.37 2.82
CA TYR A 160 5.06 -32.53 3.68
C TYR A 160 5.04 -31.11 3.15
N GLY A 161 4.10 -30.30 3.65
CA GLY A 161 3.97 -28.90 3.27
C GLY A 161 4.49 -28.00 4.39
N TYR A 162 5.68 -27.42 4.30
CA TYR A 162 6.23 -26.59 5.37
C TYR A 162 6.29 -25.11 5.02
N LEU A 163 6.00 -24.24 5.99
CA LEU A 163 6.40 -22.83 5.99
C LEU A 163 7.49 -22.62 7.04
N GLY A 164 8.58 -21.93 6.71
CA GLY A 164 9.69 -21.66 7.62
C GLY A 164 10.61 -22.84 7.94
N ASN A 165 10.43 -23.99 7.27
CA ASN A 165 11.23 -25.20 7.49
C ASN A 165 11.46 -25.97 6.16
N SER A 166 12.36 -26.95 6.19
CA SER A 166 12.75 -27.78 5.05
C SER A 166 12.13 -29.18 5.10
N ALA A 167 11.79 -29.73 3.93
CA ALA A 167 11.34 -31.11 3.76
C ALA A 167 12.50 -32.10 3.54
N TRP A 168 13.72 -31.60 3.26
CA TRP A 168 14.93 -32.40 3.01
C TRP A 168 15.70 -32.73 4.30
N ASP A 169 15.87 -31.71 5.13
CA ASP A 169 16.68 -31.71 6.35
C ASP A 169 16.13 -30.67 7.34
N ASN A 170 16.57 -30.72 8.60
CA ASN A 170 16.13 -29.73 9.57
C ASN A 170 16.92 -28.43 9.36
N ASN A 171 16.42 -27.56 8.48
CA ASN A 171 16.92 -26.21 8.29
C ASN A 171 15.83 -25.21 8.70
N TYR A 172 16.11 -24.42 9.72
CA TYR A 172 15.18 -23.44 10.27
C TYR A 172 15.39 -22.07 9.67
N SER A 173 14.31 -21.30 9.61
CA SER A 173 14.32 -19.94 9.09
C SER A 173 14.01 -18.96 10.21
N ASP A 174 14.78 -17.87 10.26
CA ASP A 174 14.53 -16.73 11.14
C ASP A 174 13.95 -15.60 10.27
N LEU A 175 12.62 -15.54 10.17
CA LEU A 175 11.88 -14.62 9.29
C LEU A 175 10.42 -14.44 9.76
N GLU A 176 9.72 -13.47 9.19
CA GLU A 176 8.27 -13.30 9.32
C GLU A 176 7.61 -13.48 7.94
N ILE A 177 6.45 -14.12 7.91
CA ILE A 177 5.65 -14.37 6.69
C ILE A 177 4.30 -13.71 6.86
N ASP A 178 3.85 -13.04 5.81
CA ASP A 178 2.47 -12.59 5.64
C ASP A 178 1.98 -12.88 4.22
N ASN A 179 0.66 -12.93 4.04
CA ASN A 179 -0.03 -13.00 2.75
C ASN A 179 0.47 -14.11 1.83
N PHE A 180 0.57 -15.33 2.37
CA PHE A 180 1.03 -16.50 1.61
C PHE A 180 -0.09 -17.05 0.72
N GLY A 181 0.14 -17.09 -0.60
CA GLY A 181 -0.83 -17.51 -1.60
C GLY A 181 -0.29 -18.55 -2.58
N ILE A 182 -1.17 -19.43 -3.05
CA ILE A 182 -0.89 -20.46 -4.07
C ILE A 182 -1.95 -20.40 -5.17
N TRP A 183 -1.50 -20.34 -6.43
CA TRP A 183 -2.35 -20.47 -7.62
C TRP A 183 -1.94 -21.72 -8.40
N LYS A 184 -2.93 -22.46 -8.91
CA LYS A 184 -2.77 -23.58 -9.85
C LYS A 184 -2.68 -23.09 -11.31
N ARG A 185 -2.00 -21.96 -11.48
CA ARG A 185 -1.63 -21.34 -12.76
C ARG A 185 -0.41 -20.47 -12.58
N ALA A 186 0.30 -20.18 -13.67
CA ALA A 186 1.32 -19.15 -13.69
C ALA A 186 0.65 -17.76 -13.78
N LEU A 187 0.96 -16.85 -12.86
CA LEU A 187 0.64 -15.43 -12.98
C LEU A 187 1.56 -14.80 -14.04
N SER A 188 1.02 -13.87 -14.82
CA SER A 188 1.81 -13.01 -15.72
C SER A 188 2.55 -11.92 -14.95
N ALA A 189 3.58 -11.31 -15.55
CA ALA A 189 4.32 -10.21 -14.91
C ALA A 189 3.40 -9.05 -14.46
N LYS A 190 2.39 -8.70 -15.26
CA LYS A 190 1.40 -7.67 -14.90
C LYS A 190 0.54 -8.07 -13.70
N GLU A 191 0.16 -9.35 -13.60
CA GLU A 191 -0.57 -9.83 -12.43
C GLU A 191 0.32 -9.85 -11.19
N VAL A 192 1.60 -10.19 -11.32
CA VAL A 192 2.56 -10.13 -10.20
C VAL A 192 2.77 -8.69 -9.71
N GLU A 193 2.87 -7.75 -10.64
CA GLU A 193 2.89 -6.31 -10.34
C GLU A 193 1.60 -5.88 -9.62
N SER A 194 0.41 -6.18 -10.17
CA SER A 194 -0.86 -5.87 -9.48
C SER A 194 -0.97 -6.54 -8.11
N LEU A 195 -0.46 -7.76 -7.93
CA LEU A 195 -0.43 -8.44 -6.63
C LEU A 195 0.49 -7.73 -5.64
N TYR A 196 1.61 -7.17 -6.10
CA TYR A 196 2.51 -6.38 -5.26
C TYR A 196 1.87 -5.05 -4.82
N LEU A 197 1.25 -4.34 -5.78
CA LEU A 197 0.73 -2.98 -5.59
C LEU A 197 -0.62 -2.97 -4.86
N ASP A 198 -1.53 -3.87 -5.23
CA ASP A 198 -2.92 -3.86 -4.78
C ASP A 198 -3.25 -5.03 -3.85
N GLY A 199 -2.28 -5.90 -3.56
CA GLY A 199 -2.49 -7.14 -2.83
C GLY A 199 -3.40 -8.11 -3.58
N ILE A 200 -4.05 -9.02 -2.84
CA ILE A 200 -4.88 -10.08 -3.44
C ILE A 200 -6.05 -9.56 -4.28
N SER A 201 -6.52 -8.34 -4.05
CA SER A 201 -7.58 -7.69 -4.85
C SER A 201 -7.13 -7.31 -6.26
N GLY A 202 -5.82 -7.18 -6.51
CA GLY A 202 -5.28 -6.86 -7.83
C GLY A 202 -5.26 -8.03 -8.81
N VAL A 203 -5.52 -9.25 -8.34
CA VAL A 203 -5.43 -10.47 -9.14
C VAL A 203 -6.62 -11.40 -8.92
N SER A 204 -6.80 -12.39 -9.80
CA SER A 204 -7.78 -13.44 -9.54
C SER A 204 -7.45 -14.17 -8.23
N ASN A 205 -8.47 -14.55 -7.46
CA ASN A 205 -8.27 -15.26 -6.20
C ASN A 205 -7.33 -16.49 -6.36
N PRO A 206 -6.39 -16.69 -5.42
CA PRO A 206 -5.61 -17.91 -5.30
C PRO A 206 -6.50 -19.11 -4.95
N ASP A 207 -5.99 -20.31 -5.23
CA ASP A 207 -6.61 -21.57 -4.82
C ASP A 207 -6.49 -21.77 -3.29
N TYR A 208 -5.38 -21.32 -2.71
CA TYR A 208 -5.11 -21.37 -1.27
C TYR A 208 -4.46 -20.07 -0.81
N TYR A 209 -4.92 -19.51 0.32
CA TYR A 209 -4.39 -18.26 0.85
C TYR A 209 -4.50 -18.16 2.36
N TRP A 210 -3.43 -17.63 2.95
CA TRP A 210 -3.31 -17.33 4.37
C TRP A 210 -2.81 -15.89 4.51
N ASN A 211 -3.66 -15.00 5.01
CA ASN A 211 -3.33 -13.60 5.33
C ASN A 211 -2.87 -13.41 6.77
N PHE A 212 -2.72 -14.50 7.54
CA PHE A 212 -2.24 -14.50 8.92
C PHE A 212 -3.00 -13.60 9.93
N ASP A 213 -4.17 -13.05 9.57
CA ASP A 213 -4.95 -12.19 10.47
C ASP A 213 -5.78 -12.96 11.51
N LYS A 214 -6.04 -14.25 11.26
CA LYS A 214 -6.81 -15.12 12.17
C LYS A 214 -5.89 -15.75 13.20
N VAL A 215 -5.50 -14.98 14.21
CA VAL A 215 -4.62 -15.42 15.30
C VAL A 215 -5.16 -16.70 15.96
N ASN A 216 -4.32 -17.72 16.02
CA ASN A 216 -4.63 -18.99 16.65
C ASN A 216 -3.37 -19.64 17.23
N PRO A 217 -3.40 -20.20 18.46
CA PRO A 217 -2.22 -20.77 19.09
C PRO A 217 -1.77 -22.13 18.51
N LYS A 218 -2.57 -22.79 17.66
CA LYS A 218 -2.33 -24.19 17.25
C LYS A 218 -2.52 -24.46 15.77
N ILE A 219 -3.43 -23.75 15.12
CA ILE A 219 -3.84 -24.03 13.76
C ILE A 219 -3.76 -22.75 12.92
N LEU A 220 -2.99 -22.79 11.84
CA LEU A 220 -3.06 -21.80 10.78
C LEU A 220 -4.33 -22.06 9.95
N ILE A 221 -5.25 -21.09 9.95
CA ILE A 221 -6.54 -21.20 9.28
C ILE A 221 -6.46 -20.49 7.92
N PRO A 222 -6.84 -21.15 6.80
CA PRO A 222 -6.86 -20.50 5.50
C PRO A 222 -7.96 -19.42 5.44
N THR A 223 -7.66 -18.36 4.69
CA THR A 223 -8.63 -17.33 4.30
C THR A 223 -9.33 -17.71 3.01
N ILE A 224 -8.60 -18.33 2.07
CA ILE A 224 -9.17 -18.97 0.88
C ILE A 224 -8.68 -20.42 0.79
N GLY A 225 -9.58 -21.32 0.39
CA GLY A 225 -9.31 -22.76 0.30
C GLY A 225 -9.57 -23.49 1.62
N ASN A 226 -9.11 -24.74 1.69
CA ASN A 226 -9.46 -25.68 2.77
C ASN A 226 -8.26 -26.33 3.45
N ILE A 227 -7.04 -25.97 3.08
CA ILE A 227 -5.80 -26.53 3.65
C ILE A 227 -5.47 -25.80 4.94
N LYS A 228 -5.42 -26.51 6.06
CA LYS A 228 -5.02 -25.93 7.35
C LYS A 228 -3.53 -26.19 7.59
N GLY A 229 -2.94 -25.43 8.50
CA GLY A 229 -1.59 -25.69 9.00
C GLY A 229 -1.60 -26.00 10.48
N LYS A 230 -0.78 -26.95 10.91
CA LYS A 230 -0.42 -27.16 12.30
C LYS A 230 0.77 -26.27 12.65
N LEU A 231 0.65 -25.50 13.71
CA LEU A 231 1.73 -24.67 14.22
C LEU A 231 2.65 -25.51 15.12
N ILE A 232 3.93 -25.61 14.78
CA ILE A 232 4.93 -26.41 15.51
C ILE A 232 5.77 -25.48 16.38
N ASN A 233 5.77 -25.72 17.69
CA ASN A 233 6.48 -24.93 18.72
C ASN A 233 6.18 -23.43 18.72
N MET A 234 5.04 -23.03 18.14
CA MET A 234 4.58 -21.65 18.09
C MET A 234 3.47 -21.39 19.10
N ASN A 235 3.26 -20.13 19.43
CA ASN A 235 2.19 -19.66 20.31
C ASN A 235 1.69 -18.27 19.88
N ILE A 236 0.77 -17.66 20.64
CA ILE A 236 0.16 -16.36 20.31
C ILE A 236 1.23 -15.24 20.21
N SER A 237 2.33 -15.30 20.96
CA SER A 237 3.39 -14.29 20.90
C SER A 237 4.18 -14.30 19.58
N ASP A 238 4.02 -15.34 18.76
CA ASP A 238 4.69 -15.45 17.47
C ASP A 238 3.90 -14.76 16.35
N TRP A 239 2.69 -14.27 16.65
CA TRP A 239 1.95 -13.40 15.74
C TRP A 239 2.39 -11.96 15.99
N THR A 240 2.82 -11.28 14.93
CA THR A 240 3.37 -9.92 14.96
C THR A 240 2.52 -9.01 14.07
N LEU A 241 2.56 -7.69 14.29
CA LEU A 241 1.97 -6.75 13.32
C LEU A 241 2.84 -6.73 12.06
N SER A 242 2.23 -6.96 10.89
CA SER A 242 2.99 -7.02 9.64
C SER A 242 3.24 -5.63 9.06
N ASN A 243 2.29 -4.71 9.17
CA ASN A 243 2.26 -3.45 8.43
C ASN A 243 2.35 -3.62 6.90
N VAL A 244 2.16 -4.84 6.36
CA VAL A 244 2.28 -5.14 4.93
C VAL A 244 1.14 -4.56 4.09
N ASP A 245 0.01 -4.22 4.70
CA ASP A 245 -1.01 -3.36 4.08
C ASP A 245 -0.46 -1.95 3.68
N THR A 246 0.76 -1.56 4.07
CA THR A 246 1.41 -0.37 3.50
C THR A 246 2.00 -0.68 2.14
N PHE A 247 1.63 0.11 1.14
CA PHE A 247 2.20 0.02 -0.20
C PHE A 247 3.73 0.25 -0.16
N MET A 248 4.50 -0.77 -0.56
CA MET A 248 5.96 -0.68 -0.60
C MET A 248 6.42 -0.51 -2.04
N VAL A 249 7.57 0.12 -2.25
CA VAL A 249 8.27 0.19 -3.54
C VAL A 249 9.76 -0.02 -3.30
N GLN A 250 10.33 -1.09 -3.87
CA GLN A 250 11.73 -1.51 -3.70
C GLN A 250 12.24 -1.47 -2.24
N GLY A 251 11.38 -1.82 -1.26
CA GLY A 251 11.73 -1.87 0.16
C GLY A 251 11.40 -0.60 0.96
N VAL A 252 10.91 0.45 0.31
CA VAL A 252 10.50 1.71 0.96
C VAL A 252 8.98 1.76 1.09
N SER A 253 8.47 2.18 2.24
CA SER A 253 7.03 2.32 2.48
C SER A 253 6.51 3.65 1.96
N PHE A 254 5.41 3.61 1.22
CA PHE A 254 4.67 4.75 0.69
C PHE A 254 3.20 4.61 1.14
N PRO A 255 2.85 5.08 2.35
CA PRO A 255 1.53 4.83 2.94
C PRO A 255 0.35 5.33 2.09
N GLN A 256 0.58 6.33 1.22
CA GLN A 256 -0.44 6.85 0.31
C GLN A 256 -0.58 6.04 -0.99
N GLY A 257 0.23 5.02 -1.21
CA GLY A 257 0.11 4.15 -2.37
C GLY A 257 0.84 4.66 -3.61
N PRO A 258 0.48 4.17 -4.81
CA PRO A 258 1.03 4.62 -6.09
C PRO A 258 0.91 6.13 -6.34
N ILE A 259 -0.10 6.77 -5.73
CA ILE A 259 -0.28 8.23 -5.77
C ILE A 259 0.86 8.97 -5.08
N SER A 260 1.88 8.31 -4.53
CA SER A 260 3.04 8.97 -3.91
C SER A 260 4.07 9.42 -4.94
N PHE A 261 3.97 8.96 -6.19
CA PHE A 261 5.00 9.16 -7.21
C PHE A 261 4.72 10.38 -8.08
N ALA A 262 5.78 10.97 -8.65
CA ALA A 262 5.64 12.12 -9.52
C ALA A 262 4.88 11.74 -10.80
N ASP A 263 4.00 12.63 -11.28
CA ASP A 263 3.11 12.35 -12.41
C ASP A 263 3.69 12.83 -13.74
N LYS A 264 4.56 13.84 -13.69
CA LYS A 264 4.98 14.56 -14.90
C LYS A 264 6.36 15.18 -14.76
N VAL A 265 7.13 15.15 -15.85
CA VAL A 265 8.32 15.99 -16.03
C VAL A 265 7.93 17.34 -16.64
N ILE A 266 8.39 18.42 -16.01
CA ILE A 266 8.09 19.80 -16.41
C ILE A 266 9.23 20.43 -17.19
N ASP A 267 10.47 20.08 -16.84
CA ASP A 267 11.68 20.53 -17.52
C ASP A 267 12.75 19.45 -17.40
N TYR A 268 13.49 19.23 -18.47
CA TYR A 268 14.61 18.31 -18.50
C TYR A 268 15.70 18.91 -19.37
N LYS A 269 16.88 19.07 -18.79
CA LYS A 269 18.07 19.64 -19.41
C LYS A 269 19.24 18.71 -19.13
N PRO A 270 19.46 17.68 -19.97
CA PRO A 270 20.58 16.79 -19.78
C PRO A 270 21.90 17.56 -19.87
N GLY A 271 22.83 17.16 -19.02
CA GLY A 271 24.23 17.54 -19.10
C GLY A 271 24.94 16.84 -20.25
N THR A 272 26.27 16.95 -20.27
CA THR A 272 27.06 16.19 -21.25
C THR A 272 27.09 14.71 -20.92
N GLY A 273 27.24 13.86 -21.93
CA GLY A 273 27.46 12.42 -21.74
C GLY A 273 26.20 11.56 -21.77
N VAL A 274 25.03 12.17 -22.01
CA VAL A 274 23.75 11.47 -22.17
C VAL A 274 23.44 11.25 -23.66
N GLU A 275 23.08 10.02 -24.02
CA GLU A 275 22.51 9.69 -25.34
C GLU A 275 21.35 8.70 -25.22
N SER A 276 20.53 8.63 -26.26
CA SER A 276 19.47 7.61 -26.38
C SER A 276 20.02 6.20 -26.14
N PRO A 277 19.33 5.35 -25.35
CA PRO A 277 17.96 5.55 -24.83
C PRO A 277 17.87 6.25 -23.45
N HIS A 278 18.98 6.68 -22.86
CA HIS A 278 19.03 7.22 -21.49
C HIS A 278 18.59 8.70 -21.39
N ASP A 279 18.09 9.28 -22.49
CA ASP A 279 17.57 10.65 -22.58
C ASP A 279 16.03 10.73 -22.51
N ASP A 280 15.31 9.62 -22.30
CA ASP A 280 13.86 9.63 -22.15
C ASP A 280 13.43 10.05 -20.74
N MET A 281 13.13 11.34 -20.59
CA MET A 281 12.68 11.92 -19.32
C MET A 281 11.43 11.27 -18.71
N ASN A 282 10.56 10.66 -19.53
CA ASN A 282 9.30 10.11 -19.03
C ASN A 282 9.47 8.87 -18.17
N VAL A 283 10.69 8.33 -18.10
CA VAL A 283 11.01 7.22 -17.20
C VAL A 283 10.94 7.65 -15.74
N ALA A 284 11.35 8.88 -15.40
CA ALA A 284 11.43 9.37 -14.00
C ALA A 284 10.07 9.62 -13.29
N VAL A 285 8.94 9.23 -13.90
CA VAL A 285 7.59 9.48 -13.36
C VAL A 285 6.79 8.18 -13.22
N GLY A 286 5.89 8.16 -12.24
CA GLY A 286 5.18 6.97 -11.81
C GLY A 286 6.08 6.04 -10.98
N LEU A 287 5.67 4.78 -10.86
CA LEU A 287 6.44 3.78 -10.14
C LEU A 287 7.75 3.47 -10.86
N PRO A 288 8.82 3.12 -10.14
CA PRO A 288 10.05 2.68 -10.79
C PRO A 288 9.76 1.52 -11.76
N GLY A 289 10.38 1.53 -12.95
CA GLY A 289 10.20 0.50 -13.98
C GLY A 289 8.88 0.53 -14.77
N ASN A 290 8.13 1.64 -14.80
CA ASN A 290 6.77 1.79 -15.36
C ASN A 290 6.59 1.62 -16.90
N THR A 291 7.39 0.82 -17.59
CA THR A 291 7.07 0.38 -18.96
C THR A 291 7.02 -1.13 -19.01
N GLY A 292 5.81 -1.68 -19.12
CA GLY A 292 5.46 -3.12 -19.12
C GLY A 292 6.00 -3.95 -20.30
N ASN A 293 7.17 -3.60 -20.82
CA ASN A 293 8.10 -4.37 -21.62
C ASN A 293 9.28 -3.43 -21.85
N PHE A 294 10.42 -3.62 -21.20
CA PHE A 294 11.79 -3.43 -21.73
C PHE A 294 12.82 -3.67 -20.60
N CYS A 295 12.80 -4.89 -20.07
CA CYS A 295 13.91 -5.47 -19.30
C CYS A 295 14.30 -6.80 -19.97
N ASP A 296 14.85 -6.75 -21.18
CA ASP A 296 15.58 -7.89 -21.75
C ASP A 296 17.07 -7.62 -21.53
N ALA A 297 17.58 -8.07 -20.39
CA ALA A 297 18.99 -8.31 -20.00
C ALA A 297 20.10 -7.31 -20.43
N SER A 298 19.81 -6.18 -21.07
CA SER A 298 20.78 -5.38 -21.85
C SER A 298 20.49 -3.88 -21.94
N VAL A 299 19.30 -3.38 -21.59
CA VAL A 299 18.97 -1.94 -21.55
C VAL A 299 18.02 -1.69 -20.38
N CYS A 300 18.32 -0.70 -19.56
CA CYS A 300 17.58 -0.38 -18.33
C CYS A 300 16.65 0.85 -18.53
N ASN A 301 15.58 0.91 -17.74
CA ASN A 301 14.63 2.03 -17.68
C ASN A 301 15.16 3.07 -16.68
N GLU A 302 16.01 4.00 -17.13
CA GLU A 302 16.38 5.19 -16.38
C GLU A 302 16.51 6.40 -17.32
N VAL A 303 16.38 7.60 -16.77
CA VAL A 303 16.85 8.83 -17.41
C VAL A 303 18.13 9.30 -16.74
N SER A 304 19.20 9.42 -17.51
CA SER A 304 20.48 9.90 -17.01
C SER A 304 20.52 11.43 -17.06
N LEU A 305 20.90 12.09 -15.97
CA LEU A 305 20.92 13.54 -15.92
C LEU A 305 22.06 14.14 -16.74
N GLY A 306 23.16 13.44 -17.00
CA GLY A 306 24.35 14.06 -17.57
C GLY A 306 25.11 14.89 -16.55
N VAL A 307 26.37 15.20 -16.86
CA VAL A 307 27.20 16.06 -15.99
C VAL A 307 26.53 17.44 -15.83
N HIS A 308 26.11 17.77 -14.60
CA HIS A 308 25.37 18.99 -14.27
C HIS A 308 24.00 19.17 -14.91
N GLY A 309 23.41 18.11 -15.46
CA GLY A 309 22.05 18.21 -15.96
C GLY A 309 21.01 18.23 -14.85
N THR A 310 19.80 18.60 -15.25
CA THR A 310 18.68 18.83 -14.33
C THR A 310 17.41 18.22 -14.86
N ILE A 311 16.60 17.67 -13.95
CA ILE A 311 15.22 17.28 -14.22
C ILE A 311 14.29 17.90 -13.17
N ILE A 312 13.10 18.32 -13.58
CA ILE A 312 12.06 18.83 -12.71
C ILE A 312 10.82 17.96 -12.86
N THR A 313 10.43 17.30 -11.77
CA THR A 313 9.21 16.50 -11.69
C THR A 313 8.11 17.26 -10.95
N GLN A 314 6.86 16.91 -11.24
CA GLN A 314 5.67 17.48 -10.64
C GLN A 314 4.73 16.40 -10.11
N PHE A 315 4.23 16.69 -8.92
CA PHE A 315 3.13 16.04 -8.22
C PHE A 315 1.81 16.78 -8.57
N ILE A 316 0.93 16.17 -9.37
CA ILE A 316 -0.32 16.75 -9.90
C ILE A 316 -1.46 16.50 -8.92
N ASP A 317 -1.68 15.25 -8.53
CA ASP A 317 -2.78 14.84 -7.65
C ASP A 317 -2.31 14.55 -6.20
N ASN A 318 -1.00 14.58 -5.97
CA ASN A 318 -0.32 14.41 -4.70
C ASN A 318 0.66 15.56 -4.41
N TYR A 319 1.35 15.51 -3.27
CA TYR A 319 2.32 16.52 -2.89
C TYR A 319 3.35 15.92 -1.94
N LEU A 320 4.53 16.52 -1.84
CA LEU A 320 5.46 16.28 -0.75
C LEU A 320 5.13 17.25 0.41
N THR A 321 5.17 16.76 1.64
CA THR A 321 5.09 17.58 2.86
C THR A 321 5.99 16.97 3.94
N THR A 322 6.22 17.68 5.04
CA THR A 322 6.96 17.20 6.21
C THR A 322 6.27 16.03 6.94
N SER A 323 7.05 15.10 7.47
CA SER A 323 6.64 14.00 8.35
C SER A 323 6.38 14.51 9.77
N GLY A 324 7.10 15.57 10.17
CA GLY A 324 7.08 16.15 11.51
C GLY A 324 8.05 15.47 12.48
N ASP A 325 8.86 14.52 12.01
CA ASP A 325 9.91 13.83 12.77
C ASP A 325 11.18 13.67 11.92
N ASP A 326 12.08 12.75 12.29
CA ASP A 326 13.35 12.49 11.58
C ASP A 326 13.24 11.37 10.53
N SER A 327 12.02 10.98 10.17
CA SER A 327 11.79 10.04 9.07
C SER A 327 11.94 10.72 7.70
N LEU A 328 12.27 9.91 6.69
CA LEU A 328 12.45 10.40 5.34
C LEU A 328 11.10 10.76 4.71
N ASP A 329 11.05 11.89 4.02
CA ASP A 329 9.85 12.43 3.40
C ASP A 329 9.79 12.20 1.90
N LEU A 330 10.96 12.17 1.26
CA LEU A 330 11.14 12.06 -0.18
C LEU A 330 12.13 10.93 -0.46
N TRP A 331 11.91 10.23 -1.56
CA TRP A 331 12.78 9.16 -2.02
C TRP A 331 13.07 9.30 -3.51
N ILE A 332 14.34 9.19 -3.87
CA ILE A 332 14.83 9.22 -5.25
C ILE A 332 15.33 7.82 -5.59
N PHE A 333 14.66 7.20 -6.57
CA PHE A 333 15.08 5.93 -7.14
C PHE A 333 16.09 6.22 -8.23
N GLU A 334 17.33 5.81 -8.02
CA GLU A 334 18.36 5.81 -9.05
C GLU A 334 18.65 4.36 -9.49
N THR A 335 19.27 4.19 -10.65
CA THR A 335 19.78 2.90 -11.13
C THR A 335 21.30 2.99 -11.29
N GLY A 336 22.00 1.86 -11.22
CA GLY A 336 23.45 1.80 -11.41
C GLY A 336 24.25 1.65 -10.11
N SER A 337 25.52 1.29 -10.25
CA SER A 337 26.43 1.02 -9.12
C SER A 337 27.35 2.20 -8.78
N ALA A 338 27.32 3.24 -9.60
CA ALA A 338 28.06 4.47 -9.37
C ALA A 338 27.40 5.25 -8.22
N VAL A 339 28.24 5.87 -7.39
CA VAL A 339 27.77 6.84 -6.40
C VAL A 339 27.80 8.20 -7.07
N GLU A 340 26.64 8.71 -7.42
CA GLU A 340 26.45 9.99 -8.07
C GLU A 340 25.77 10.93 -7.09
N ALA A 341 26.38 12.09 -6.85
CA ALA A 341 25.83 13.05 -5.90
C ALA A 341 24.79 13.89 -6.64
N THR A 342 23.54 13.78 -6.21
CA THR A 342 22.40 14.48 -6.81
C THR A 342 21.86 15.49 -5.81
N LYS A 343 21.93 16.77 -6.17
CA LYS A 343 21.30 17.83 -5.38
C LYS A 343 19.78 17.75 -5.53
N VAL A 344 19.07 18.01 -4.44
CA VAL A 344 17.61 18.00 -4.37
C VAL A 344 17.09 19.38 -3.94
N ASP A 345 16.24 19.99 -4.76
CA ASP A 345 15.47 21.17 -4.39
C ASP A 345 13.96 20.87 -4.46
N VAL A 346 13.17 21.52 -3.61
CA VAL A 346 11.70 21.42 -3.63
C VAL A 346 11.04 22.78 -3.85
N SER A 347 9.81 22.78 -4.39
CA SER A 347 9.05 24.01 -4.61
C SER A 347 7.54 23.79 -4.52
N VAL A 348 6.84 24.83 -4.05
CA VAL A 348 5.37 24.90 -4.09
C VAL A 348 4.86 25.29 -5.48
N ASN A 349 5.61 26.11 -6.22
CA ASN A 349 5.12 26.80 -7.43
C ASN A 349 6.00 26.60 -8.68
N GLY A 350 7.09 25.82 -8.56
CA GLY A 350 8.03 25.53 -9.64
C GLY A 350 8.95 26.71 -10.00
N LYS A 351 8.96 27.78 -9.19
CA LYS A 351 9.75 29.00 -9.41
C LYS A 351 10.65 29.33 -8.24
N ASP A 352 10.11 29.29 -7.03
CA ASP A 352 10.83 29.54 -5.79
C ASP A 352 11.30 28.21 -5.22
N TRP A 353 12.62 28.01 -5.18
CA TRP A 353 13.24 26.72 -4.87
C TRP A 353 13.91 26.76 -3.50
N ILE A 354 13.70 25.70 -2.72
CA ILE A 354 14.32 25.49 -1.41
C ILE A 354 15.28 24.31 -1.54
N ASP A 355 16.53 24.53 -1.16
CA ASP A 355 17.56 23.49 -1.11
C ASP A 355 17.33 22.58 0.10
N VAL A 356 17.11 21.30 -0.16
CA VAL A 356 16.89 20.25 0.85
C VAL A 356 18.02 19.22 0.86
N GLY A 357 19.21 19.64 0.42
CA GLY A 357 20.43 18.83 0.48
C GLY A 357 20.68 18.01 -0.78
N SER A 358 21.32 16.86 -0.59
CA SER A 358 21.73 15.98 -1.68
C SER A 358 21.64 14.53 -1.29
N VAL A 359 21.33 13.68 -2.27
CA VAL A 359 21.44 12.23 -2.15
C VAL A 359 22.75 11.75 -2.78
N GLU A 360 23.33 10.71 -2.20
CA GLU A 360 24.52 10.04 -2.75
C GLU A 360 24.27 8.53 -2.79
N GLY A 361 24.52 7.91 -3.94
CA GLY A 361 24.43 6.46 -4.12
C GLY A 361 23.17 6.01 -4.86
N ALA A 362 23.15 4.73 -5.26
CA ALA A 362 22.21 4.16 -6.21
C ALA A 362 20.71 4.36 -5.91
N THR A 363 20.31 4.73 -4.69
CA THR A 363 18.93 5.08 -4.31
C THR A 363 18.98 5.63 -2.88
N SER A 364 18.37 6.79 -2.61
CA SER A 364 18.41 7.41 -1.27
C SER A 364 17.27 8.40 -1.06
N GLY A 365 17.00 8.73 0.21
CA GLY A 365 15.92 9.61 0.61
C GLY A 365 16.37 10.89 1.30
N VAL A 366 15.44 11.82 1.44
CA VAL A 366 15.62 13.12 2.09
C VAL A 366 14.54 13.30 3.16
N ASP A 367 14.96 13.58 4.38
CA ASP A 367 14.15 14.18 5.45
C ASP A 367 14.15 15.70 5.20
N ILE A 368 13.00 16.26 4.81
CA ILE A 368 12.86 17.70 4.56
C ILE A 368 12.54 18.49 5.85
N ASP A 369 12.11 17.83 6.93
CA ASP A 369 11.93 18.44 8.25
C ASP A 369 13.24 19.05 8.78
N ALA A 370 14.38 18.45 8.43
CA ALA A 370 15.72 18.95 8.76
C ALA A 370 16.04 20.33 8.13
N PHE A 371 15.26 20.81 7.16
CA PHE A 371 15.53 22.02 6.37
C PHE A 371 14.59 23.19 6.66
N LYS A 372 13.99 23.23 7.86
CA LYS A 372 13.14 24.36 8.32
C LYS A 372 13.87 25.71 8.27
N ASP A 373 15.17 25.73 8.58
CA ASP A 373 16.00 26.93 8.49
C ASP A 373 16.22 27.42 7.04
N ASN A 374 16.06 26.54 6.05
CA ASN A 374 16.14 26.88 4.62
C ASN A 374 14.79 27.34 4.04
N GLY A 375 13.73 27.38 4.86
CA GLY A 375 12.39 27.83 4.46
C GLY A 375 11.37 26.71 4.28
N ILE A 376 11.70 25.46 4.65
CA ILE A 376 10.67 24.41 4.76
C ILE A 376 9.71 24.76 5.90
N VAL A 377 8.43 24.75 5.58
CA VAL A 377 7.32 24.95 6.51
C VAL A 377 6.50 23.67 6.61
N GLU A 378 6.10 23.33 7.84
CA GLU A 378 5.27 22.16 8.15
C GLU A 378 3.89 22.26 7.48
N ASP A 379 3.37 21.11 7.02
CA ASP A 379 2.08 20.94 6.33
C ASP A 379 1.91 21.73 5.02
N ILE A 380 2.99 22.31 4.47
CA ILE A 380 2.99 22.91 3.13
C ILE A 380 3.11 21.83 2.06
N LYS A 381 2.31 22.00 1.00
CA LYS A 381 2.24 21.10 -0.15
C LYS A 381 3.29 21.50 -1.20
N TYR A 382 4.47 20.90 -1.15
CA TYR A 382 5.49 21.04 -2.20
C TYR A 382 5.11 20.15 -3.39
N ARG A 383 4.90 20.77 -4.55
CA ARG A 383 4.39 20.08 -5.76
C ARG A 383 5.48 19.77 -6.78
N TYR A 384 6.69 20.26 -6.56
CA TYR A 384 7.79 20.14 -7.52
C TYR A 384 9.07 19.70 -6.82
N VAL A 385 9.80 18.81 -7.47
CA VAL A 385 11.15 18.38 -7.08
C VAL A 385 12.07 18.64 -8.26
N ARG A 386 13.21 19.28 -7.99
CA ARG A 386 14.28 19.45 -8.97
C ARG A 386 15.48 18.64 -8.51
N LEU A 387 15.98 17.79 -9.41
CA LEU A 387 17.22 17.06 -9.23
C LEU A 387 18.30 17.67 -10.12
N THR A 388 19.52 17.77 -9.60
CA THR A 388 20.67 18.32 -10.32
C THR A 388 21.90 17.45 -10.05
N ASP A 389 22.51 16.91 -11.10
CA ASP A 389 23.78 16.19 -10.97
C ASP A 389 24.91 17.15 -10.52
N LEU A 390 25.71 16.73 -9.54
CA LEU A 390 26.78 17.58 -9.00
C LEU A 390 28.18 17.26 -9.51
N LYS A 391 28.46 16.02 -9.94
CA LYS A 391 29.82 15.55 -10.20
C LYS A 391 30.01 14.83 -11.53
N GLY A 392 28.93 14.40 -12.19
CA GLY A 392 29.01 13.66 -13.44
C GLY A 392 29.72 12.33 -13.28
N GLY A 393 29.24 11.49 -12.36
CA GLY A 393 29.77 10.14 -12.22
C GLY A 393 29.54 9.31 -13.49
N SER A 394 30.04 8.07 -13.47
CA SER A 394 29.91 7.11 -14.57
C SER A 394 30.46 7.58 -15.93
N SER A 395 30.12 6.88 -17.01
CA SER A 395 30.65 7.08 -18.36
C SER A 395 29.52 7.11 -19.38
N HIS A 396 29.75 7.83 -20.47
CA HIS A 396 28.87 7.86 -21.62
C HIS A 396 28.40 6.45 -22.04
N PRO A 397 27.11 6.21 -22.37
CA PRO A 397 26.05 7.19 -22.68
C PRO A 397 25.10 7.61 -21.54
N TYR A 398 25.42 7.29 -20.28
CA TYR A 398 24.55 7.55 -19.13
C TYR A 398 25.33 8.24 -17.99
N GLN A 399 26.06 9.32 -18.30
CA GLN A 399 26.84 10.03 -17.28
C GLN A 399 25.97 10.74 -16.24
N GLY A 400 26.37 10.72 -14.97
CA GLY A 400 25.62 11.38 -13.90
C GLY A 400 24.35 10.62 -13.55
N ALA A 401 23.63 11.14 -12.56
CA ALA A 401 22.54 10.43 -11.88
C ALA A 401 21.51 9.80 -12.82
N ASP A 402 21.25 8.52 -12.62
CA ASP A 402 20.37 7.66 -13.43
C ASP A 402 18.99 7.51 -12.77
N ILE A 403 18.07 8.44 -13.01
CA ILE A 403 16.78 8.54 -12.30
C ILE A 403 15.75 7.56 -12.87
N ASP A 404 15.18 6.71 -12.02
CA ASP A 404 14.09 5.78 -12.34
C ASP A 404 12.73 6.32 -11.85
N ALA A 405 12.69 6.92 -10.65
CA ALA A 405 11.45 7.51 -10.13
C ALA A 405 11.71 8.50 -8.99
N VAL A 406 10.73 9.37 -8.73
CA VAL A 406 10.70 10.27 -7.57
C VAL A 406 9.40 10.06 -6.80
N GLY A 407 9.51 9.67 -5.53
CA GLY A 407 8.35 9.36 -4.67
C GLY A 407 8.33 10.17 -3.38
N ALA A 408 7.22 10.82 -3.07
CA ALA A 408 6.95 11.44 -1.78
C ALA A 408 6.46 10.39 -0.77
N ILE A 409 7.28 10.01 0.21
CA ILE A 409 6.88 9.15 1.33
C ILE A 409 5.80 9.84 2.16
N SER A 410 6.03 11.11 2.47
CA SER A 410 5.10 11.97 3.19
C SER A 410 4.21 12.73 2.18
N ALA A 411 3.20 12.02 1.66
CA ALA A 411 2.28 12.53 0.63
C ALA A 411 0.91 13.03 1.15
N ALA A 412 0.77 13.15 2.46
CA ALA A 412 -0.43 13.66 3.13
C ALA A 412 0.00 14.44 4.39
N THR A 413 -0.69 15.51 4.77
CA THR A 413 -0.36 16.27 6.01
C THR A 413 -0.42 15.41 7.28
N LYS A 414 0.22 15.86 8.36
CA LYS A 414 0.23 15.13 9.63
C LYS A 414 -1.18 14.87 10.15
N GLU A 415 -2.07 15.85 10.06
CA GLU A 415 -3.48 15.73 10.45
C GLU A 415 -4.20 14.61 9.68
N ILE A 416 -3.96 14.51 8.37
CA ILE A 416 -4.56 13.47 7.52
C ILE A 416 -3.98 12.09 7.88
N ARG A 417 -2.66 11.98 8.10
CA ARG A 417 -2.03 10.71 8.53
C ARG A 417 -2.56 10.24 9.88
N ASP A 418 -2.66 11.14 10.86
CA ASP A 418 -3.19 10.83 12.20
C ASP A 418 -4.64 10.37 12.13
N LEU A 419 -5.44 11.00 11.26
CA LEU A 419 -6.82 10.61 11.03
C LEU A 419 -6.90 9.24 10.34
N VAL A 420 -6.10 8.99 9.29
CA VAL A 420 -6.03 7.68 8.62
C VAL A 420 -5.73 6.56 9.62
N LYS A 421 -4.68 6.74 10.43
CA LYS A 421 -4.28 5.77 11.46
C LYS A 421 -5.38 5.51 12.49
N THR A 422 -6.03 6.58 12.97
CA THR A 422 -7.15 6.47 13.91
C THR A 422 -8.29 5.63 13.34
N ILE A 423 -8.56 5.75 12.05
CA ILE A 423 -9.64 5.02 11.37
C ILE A 423 -9.24 3.56 11.15
N GLU A 424 -8.00 3.28 10.76
CA GLU A 424 -7.49 1.91 10.63
C GLU A 424 -7.57 1.15 11.96
N GLU A 425 -7.24 1.80 13.07
CA GLU A 425 -7.29 1.20 14.41
C GLU A 425 -8.74 0.96 14.89
N ASN A 426 -9.65 1.90 14.61
CA ASN A 426 -11.02 1.87 15.16
C ASN A 426 -12.08 1.34 14.18
N ASN A 427 -11.74 1.12 12.92
CA ASN A 427 -12.65 0.79 11.82
C ASN A 427 -13.88 1.73 11.73
N PHE A 428 -13.74 2.98 12.17
CA PHE A 428 -14.85 3.91 12.32
C PHE A 428 -14.39 5.37 12.22
N VAL A 429 -15.19 6.21 11.56
CA VAL A 429 -14.92 7.66 11.38
C VAL A 429 -16.22 8.42 11.49
N ASP A 430 -16.53 9.04 12.64
CA ASP A 430 -17.64 10.00 12.69
C ASP A 430 -17.12 11.38 12.31
N PHE A 431 -17.14 11.67 11.00
CA PHE A 431 -16.78 12.99 10.51
C PHE A 431 -18.05 13.83 10.35
N ASP A 432 -18.25 14.79 11.25
CA ASP A 432 -19.44 15.62 11.29
C ASP A 432 -19.33 16.81 10.31
N ILE A 433 -20.02 16.72 9.18
CA ILE A 433 -20.13 17.85 8.24
C ILE A 433 -21.38 18.66 8.51
N ALA A 434 -21.24 19.83 9.11
CA ALA A 434 -22.38 20.69 9.45
C ALA A 434 -22.93 21.49 8.25
N PHE A 435 -24.24 21.75 8.26
CA PHE A 435 -24.93 22.59 7.25
C PHE A 435 -25.69 23.75 7.88
N GLU A 436 -25.84 24.83 7.11
CA GLU A 436 -26.75 25.92 7.45
C GLU A 436 -28.22 25.50 7.32
N GLY A 437 -28.96 25.68 8.42
CA GLY A 437 -30.43 25.70 8.46
C GLY A 437 -31.11 24.56 7.71
N ASN A 438 -31.96 24.92 6.74
CA ASN A 438 -32.76 24.00 5.92
C ASN A 438 -32.17 23.80 4.52
N HIS A 439 -30.86 23.96 4.38
CA HIS A 439 -30.17 23.85 3.10
C HIS A 439 -29.28 22.60 3.04
N TRP A 440 -29.09 22.09 1.82
CA TRP A 440 -28.08 21.09 1.46
C TRP A 440 -26.93 21.65 0.61
N ARG A 441 -26.85 22.97 0.41
CA ARG A 441 -25.76 23.60 -0.33
C ARG A 441 -24.55 23.67 0.59
N LEU A 442 -23.42 23.23 0.07
CA LEU A 442 -22.13 23.37 0.72
C LEU A 442 -21.69 24.83 0.70
N GLN A 443 -21.27 25.31 1.86
CA GLN A 443 -20.76 26.65 2.04
C GLN A 443 -19.25 26.69 1.87
N ASP A 444 -18.69 27.89 1.68
CA ASP A 444 -17.25 28.03 1.42
C ASP A 444 -16.40 27.73 2.66
N ASP A 445 -16.91 28.00 3.85
CA ASP A 445 -16.26 27.75 5.15
C ASP A 445 -16.14 26.26 5.51
N ILE A 446 -17.02 25.41 4.97
CA ILE A 446 -16.97 23.94 5.14
C ILE A 446 -16.02 23.28 4.14
N LYS A 447 -15.67 23.93 3.03
CA LYS A 447 -14.81 23.32 1.99
C LYS A 447 -13.47 22.78 2.50
N PRO A 448 -12.71 23.48 3.37
CA PRO A 448 -11.46 22.93 3.91
C PRO A 448 -11.67 21.59 4.63
N GLU A 449 -12.79 21.44 5.35
CA GLU A 449 -13.13 20.22 6.07
C GLU A 449 -13.56 19.10 5.11
N LEU A 450 -14.23 19.43 4.01
CA LEU A 450 -14.50 18.48 2.92
C LEU A 450 -13.25 18.07 2.16
N ASP A 451 -12.30 18.99 1.99
CA ASP A 451 -11.04 18.71 1.31
C ASP A 451 -10.20 17.74 2.14
N LYS A 452 -10.14 17.96 3.47
CA LYS A 452 -9.54 17.00 4.41
C LYS A 452 -10.21 15.63 4.31
N LEU A 453 -11.55 15.59 4.36
CA LEU A 453 -12.28 14.33 4.22
C LEU A 453 -11.99 13.66 2.87
N GLY A 454 -11.90 14.42 1.79
CA GLY A 454 -11.54 13.93 0.45
C GLY A 454 -10.16 13.30 0.40
N GLU A 455 -9.16 13.94 1.01
CA GLU A 455 -7.80 13.40 1.12
C GLU A 455 -7.79 12.11 1.95
N VAL A 456 -8.47 12.08 3.10
CA VAL A 456 -8.61 10.86 3.94
C VAL A 456 -9.24 9.73 3.14
N LEU A 457 -10.39 9.95 2.51
CA LEU A 457 -11.13 8.93 1.76
C LEU A 457 -10.35 8.41 0.54
N SER A 458 -9.43 9.22 0.01
CA SER A 458 -8.57 8.87 -1.13
C SER A 458 -7.30 8.13 -0.70
N ALA A 459 -6.97 8.10 0.59
CA ALA A 459 -5.78 7.43 1.09
C ALA A 459 -5.78 5.94 0.73
N HIS A 460 -4.63 5.42 0.30
CA HIS A 460 -4.48 4.03 -0.10
C HIS A 460 -4.81 3.03 1.01
N ALA A 461 -4.59 3.40 2.27
CA ALA A 461 -5.03 2.65 3.45
C ALA A 461 -6.51 2.22 3.40
N PHE A 462 -7.37 3.02 2.77
CA PHE A 462 -8.78 2.69 2.63
C PHE A 462 -9.14 2.08 1.29
N SER A 463 -8.21 1.90 0.35
CA SER A 463 -8.48 1.41 -1.02
C SER A 463 -9.40 0.18 -1.09
N LYS A 464 -9.32 -0.70 -0.08
CA LYS A 464 -10.08 -1.97 0.04
C LYS A 464 -11.44 -1.86 0.74
N GLY A 465 -11.83 -0.70 1.28
CA GLY A 465 -13.09 -0.54 2.02
C GLY A 465 -14.13 0.33 1.31
N SER A 466 -15.31 0.47 1.91
CA SER A 466 -16.36 1.37 1.45
C SER A 466 -16.78 2.37 2.53
N PHE A 467 -17.38 3.46 2.09
CA PHE A 467 -17.86 4.54 2.93
C PHE A 467 -19.36 4.75 2.76
N GLU A 468 -20.05 5.03 3.87
CA GLU A 468 -21.42 5.52 3.88
C GLU A 468 -21.45 6.98 4.35
N LEU A 469 -22.14 7.84 3.61
CA LEU A 469 -22.46 9.21 3.96
C LEU A 469 -23.93 9.25 4.40
N VAL A 470 -24.14 9.45 5.70
CA VAL A 470 -25.46 9.42 6.34
C VAL A 470 -25.86 10.85 6.65
N GLY A 471 -26.84 11.37 5.93
CA GLY A 471 -27.33 12.71 6.13
C GLY A 471 -28.39 12.78 7.22
N HIS A 472 -28.24 13.76 8.09
CA HIS A 472 -29.09 14.02 9.26
C HIS A 472 -29.70 15.43 9.20
N VAL A 473 -30.81 15.61 9.91
CA VAL A 473 -31.45 16.92 10.12
C VAL A 473 -31.66 17.20 11.61
N ALA A 474 -31.79 18.47 11.94
CA ALA A 474 -32.35 18.90 13.21
C ALA A 474 -33.87 19.06 13.08
N GLY A 475 -34.56 19.11 14.21
CA GLY A 475 -36.00 19.28 14.30
C GLY A 475 -36.75 17.97 14.52
N LYS A 476 -38.04 18.09 14.83
CA LYS A 476 -38.93 16.94 14.99
C LYS A 476 -39.70 16.69 13.69
N GLY A 477 -39.95 15.42 13.41
CA GLY A 477 -40.91 15.03 12.39
C GLY A 477 -42.34 15.44 12.70
N GLY A 478 -43.21 15.21 11.73
CA GLY A 478 -44.59 15.65 11.73
C GLY A 478 -45.31 15.30 10.44
N MET A 479 -46.62 15.55 10.42
CA MET A 479 -47.52 15.23 9.32
C MET A 479 -47.99 16.49 8.56
N HIS A 480 -47.28 17.62 8.72
CA HIS A 480 -47.65 18.87 8.06
C HIS A 480 -47.00 18.99 6.69
N LYS A 481 -47.71 19.61 5.75
CA LYS A 481 -47.16 19.92 4.43
C LYS A 481 -46.05 20.96 4.55
N VAL A 482 -44.89 20.67 3.96
CA VAL A 482 -43.75 21.60 3.90
C VAL A 482 -43.56 22.03 2.45
N CYS A 483 -43.40 23.32 2.22
CA CYS A 483 -43.09 23.88 0.90
C CYS A 483 -41.92 24.84 1.03
N ILE A 484 -41.00 24.84 0.06
CA ILE A 484 -39.84 25.74 0.03
C ILE A 484 -39.83 26.59 -1.26
N ASP A 485 -39.33 27.82 -1.17
CA ASP A 485 -39.13 28.70 -2.32
C ASP A 485 -37.81 28.40 -3.07
N SER A 486 -37.51 29.19 -4.11
CA SER A 486 -36.26 29.09 -4.88
C SER A 486 -35.00 29.48 -4.10
N LYS A 487 -35.15 30.04 -2.89
CA LYS A 487 -34.06 30.30 -1.93
C LYS A 487 -34.02 29.25 -0.81
N HIS A 488 -34.77 28.16 -0.96
CA HIS A 488 -34.91 27.07 0.02
C HIS A 488 -35.44 27.52 1.40
N LYS A 489 -36.19 28.62 1.45
CA LYS A 489 -36.89 29.06 2.66
C LYS A 489 -38.28 28.46 2.70
N VAL A 490 -38.72 28.05 3.89
CA VAL A 490 -40.07 27.51 4.10
C VAL A 490 -41.11 28.59 3.80
N VAL A 491 -42.11 28.25 2.99
CA VAL A 491 -43.21 29.14 2.60
C VAL A 491 -44.57 28.52 2.94
N ASN A 492 -45.45 29.35 3.51
CA ASN A 492 -46.80 28.91 3.89
C ASN A 492 -47.80 28.93 2.72
N ASN A 493 -47.43 29.52 1.58
CA ASN A 493 -48.28 29.63 0.40
C ASN A 493 -47.63 28.91 -0.78
N SER A 494 -48.28 27.84 -1.24
CA SER A 494 -47.80 26.97 -2.33
C SER A 494 -47.61 27.72 -3.66
N ARG A 495 -48.23 28.88 -3.85
CA ARG A 495 -48.04 29.71 -5.05
C ARG A 495 -46.61 30.26 -5.19
N PHE A 496 -45.88 30.37 -4.09
CA PHE A 496 -44.48 30.81 -4.06
C PHE A 496 -43.50 29.66 -3.83
N ALA A 497 -44.01 28.42 -3.77
CA ALA A 497 -43.20 27.23 -3.57
C ALA A 497 -42.58 26.78 -4.90
N MET A 498 -41.29 26.47 -4.84
CA MET A 498 -40.58 25.73 -5.88
C MET A 498 -40.84 24.23 -5.74
N GLU A 499 -40.86 23.72 -4.51
CA GLU A 499 -41.04 22.30 -4.21
C GLU A 499 -41.83 22.12 -2.90
N CYS A 500 -42.61 21.04 -2.81
CA CYS A 500 -43.41 20.72 -1.63
C CYS A 500 -43.40 19.22 -1.33
N TRP A 501 -43.52 18.89 -0.04
CA TRP A 501 -43.65 17.56 0.52
C TRP A 501 -44.91 17.48 1.39
N ASP A 502 -45.60 16.35 1.35
CA ASP A 502 -46.88 16.18 2.06
C ASP A 502 -46.74 16.15 3.59
N THR A 503 -45.55 15.80 4.10
CA THR A 503 -45.27 15.71 5.54
C THR A 503 -43.89 16.24 5.89
N ASP A 504 -43.72 16.74 7.12
CA ASP A 504 -42.41 17.10 7.68
C ASP A 504 -41.47 15.89 7.68
N ASN A 505 -41.99 14.67 7.86
CA ASN A 505 -41.23 13.43 7.77
C ASN A 505 -40.62 13.23 6.36
N ALA A 506 -41.43 13.42 5.31
CA ALA A 506 -40.97 13.30 3.93
C ALA A 506 -39.95 14.40 3.57
N TRP A 507 -40.17 15.61 4.07
CA TRP A 507 -39.20 16.70 3.94
C TRP A 507 -37.88 16.39 4.66
N ALA A 508 -37.93 15.97 5.93
CA ALA A 508 -36.76 15.63 6.72
C ALA A 508 -35.92 14.55 6.04
N GLN A 509 -36.57 13.49 5.55
CA GLN A 509 -35.91 12.42 4.80
C GLN A 509 -35.22 12.96 3.54
N THR A 510 -35.94 13.77 2.74
CA THR A 510 -35.40 14.33 1.50
C THR A 510 -34.24 15.29 1.75
N LEU A 511 -34.36 16.17 2.75
CA LEU A 511 -33.34 17.15 3.10
C LEU A 511 -32.06 16.45 3.55
N SER A 512 -32.19 15.43 4.40
CA SER A 512 -31.04 14.72 4.92
C SER A 512 -30.35 13.91 3.81
N GLU A 513 -31.10 13.26 2.92
CA GLU A 513 -30.53 12.57 1.75
C GLU A 513 -29.81 13.52 0.78
N ARG A 514 -30.41 14.69 0.48
CA ARG A 514 -29.77 15.70 -0.38
C ARG A 514 -28.48 16.25 0.21
N ARG A 515 -28.35 16.34 1.54
CA ARG A 515 -27.09 16.72 2.21
C ARG A 515 -26.00 15.68 1.98
N ALA A 516 -26.31 14.41 2.23
CA ALA A 516 -25.38 13.31 1.98
C ALA A 516 -24.93 13.28 0.51
N GLN A 517 -25.88 13.46 -0.42
CA GLN A 517 -25.57 13.51 -1.84
C GLN A 517 -24.69 14.71 -2.21
N SER A 518 -24.93 15.89 -1.62
CA SER A 518 -24.11 17.08 -1.91
C SER A 518 -22.66 16.91 -1.47
N VAL A 519 -22.42 16.26 -0.32
CA VAL A 519 -21.08 15.88 0.12
C VAL A 519 -20.48 14.86 -0.86
N ARG A 520 -21.23 13.80 -1.21
CA ARG A 520 -20.78 12.79 -2.18
C ARG A 520 -20.34 13.42 -3.50
N ASP A 521 -21.16 14.29 -4.07
CA ASP A 521 -20.91 14.92 -5.35
C ASP A 521 -19.69 15.85 -5.29
N TYR A 522 -19.47 16.55 -4.16
CA TYR A 522 -18.26 17.32 -3.94
C TYR A 522 -17.02 16.43 -3.93
N LEU A 523 -17.06 15.34 -3.17
CA LEU A 523 -15.93 14.42 -3.05
C LEU A 523 -15.57 13.79 -4.39
N LEU A 524 -16.54 13.24 -5.11
CA LEU A 524 -16.32 12.60 -6.41
C LEU A 524 -15.90 13.58 -7.51
N LYS A 525 -16.23 14.87 -7.37
CA LYS A 525 -15.84 15.90 -8.34
C LYS A 525 -14.39 16.36 -8.13
N ASN A 526 -13.94 16.46 -6.88
CA ASN A 526 -12.65 17.07 -6.55
C ASN A 526 -11.55 16.05 -6.22
N PHE A 527 -11.92 14.78 -5.96
CA PHE A 527 -10.99 13.74 -5.54
C PHE A 527 -11.18 12.45 -6.36
N THR A 528 -10.08 11.71 -6.54
CA THR A 528 -10.07 10.46 -7.29
C THR A 528 -10.59 9.30 -6.43
N ILE A 529 -11.91 9.28 -6.20
CA ILE A 529 -12.58 8.23 -5.41
C ILE A 529 -13.54 7.45 -6.32
N PRO A 530 -13.44 6.11 -6.41
CA PRO A 530 -14.39 5.32 -7.19
C PRO A 530 -15.82 5.48 -6.67
N ALA A 531 -16.76 5.87 -7.55
CA ALA A 531 -18.14 6.18 -7.18
C ALA A 531 -18.89 5.04 -6.47
N GLY A 532 -18.51 3.77 -6.75
CA GLY A 532 -19.06 2.59 -6.10
C GLY A 532 -18.62 2.39 -4.64
N ARG A 533 -17.59 3.10 -4.20
CA ARG A 533 -17.06 3.02 -2.82
C ARG A 533 -17.76 3.98 -1.86
N ILE A 534 -18.50 4.97 -2.36
CA ILE A 534 -19.25 5.91 -1.52
C ILE A 534 -20.74 5.74 -1.76
N LYS A 535 -21.46 5.30 -0.72
CA LYS A 535 -22.92 5.29 -0.66
C LYS A 535 -23.42 6.50 0.11
N ALA A 536 -24.45 7.18 -0.36
CA ALA A 536 -25.07 8.30 0.36
C ALA A 536 -26.56 8.02 0.59
N TYR A 537 -27.06 8.32 1.78
CA TYR A 537 -28.49 8.23 2.11
C TYR A 537 -28.88 9.13 3.28
N GLY A 538 -30.17 9.39 3.41
CA GLY A 538 -30.75 10.16 4.52
C GLY A 538 -31.45 9.28 5.57
N VAL A 539 -31.47 9.75 6.82
CA VAL A 539 -32.25 9.12 7.92
C VAL A 539 -33.31 10.04 8.53
N GLY A 540 -33.53 11.22 7.94
CA GLY A 540 -34.47 12.21 8.46
C GLY A 540 -34.16 12.63 9.90
N HIS A 541 -35.21 12.78 10.73
CA HIS A 541 -35.12 13.19 12.14
C HIS A 541 -34.95 12.02 13.12
N SER A 542 -34.73 10.82 12.62
CA SER A 542 -34.78 9.59 13.44
C SER A 542 -33.50 9.31 14.25
N GLN A 543 -32.37 9.93 13.90
CA GLN A 543 -31.04 9.64 14.45
C GLN A 543 -30.28 10.91 14.89
N HIS A 544 -30.84 11.64 15.86
CA HIS A 544 -30.16 12.80 16.43
C HIS A 544 -28.92 12.41 17.24
N LYS A 545 -27.84 13.20 17.11
CA LYS A 545 -26.63 13.09 17.94
C LYS A 545 -26.87 13.67 19.33
N PHE A 546 -27.65 14.74 19.41
CA PHE A 546 -27.99 15.43 20.65
C PHE A 546 -29.45 15.19 21.02
N ASN A 547 -29.70 15.00 22.32
CA ASN A 547 -31.05 14.77 22.86
C ASN A 547 -32.03 15.90 22.52
N ASN A 548 -31.55 17.14 22.40
CA ASN A 548 -32.34 18.25 21.91
C ASN A 548 -32.49 18.13 20.37
N PRO A 549 -33.70 17.88 19.84
CA PRO A 549 -33.91 17.72 18.40
C PRO A 549 -33.50 18.95 17.60
N ASP A 550 -33.70 20.14 18.16
CA ASP A 550 -33.42 21.41 17.48
C ASP A 550 -31.94 21.84 17.56
N ASP A 551 -31.08 21.01 18.16
CA ASP A 551 -29.65 21.29 18.23
C ASP A 551 -29.02 21.40 16.85
N ALA A 552 -28.17 22.41 16.68
CA ALA A 552 -27.49 22.68 15.42
C ALA A 552 -26.59 21.52 14.96
N GLY A 553 -25.96 20.82 15.90
CA GLY A 553 -25.08 19.68 15.60
C GLY A 553 -25.83 18.45 15.07
N ASN A 554 -27.16 18.41 15.13
CA ASN A 554 -27.94 17.36 14.45
C ASN A 554 -27.98 17.55 12.92
N ARG A 555 -27.71 18.77 12.41
CA ARG A 555 -27.63 19.05 10.97
C ARG A 555 -26.26 18.66 10.43
N ARG A 556 -26.04 17.36 10.25
CA ARG A 556 -24.74 16.83 9.84
C ARG A 556 -24.84 15.83 8.70
N VAL A 557 -23.73 15.58 8.02
CA VAL A 557 -23.48 14.31 7.35
C VAL A 557 -22.47 13.56 8.19
N GLU A 558 -22.84 12.37 8.63
CA GLU A 558 -21.98 11.42 9.33
C GLU A 558 -21.34 10.50 8.27
N VAL A 559 -20.04 10.28 8.38
CA VAL A 559 -19.32 9.32 7.55
C VAL A 559 -19.25 7.99 8.29
N LYS A 560 -19.22 6.85 7.59
CA LYS A 560 -18.95 5.54 8.18
C LYS A 560 -18.03 4.78 7.27
N TYR A 561 -17.03 4.09 7.83
CA TYR A 561 -16.12 3.22 7.09
C TYR A 561 -16.46 1.75 7.34
N THR A 562 -16.32 0.91 6.32
CA THR A 562 -16.41 -0.55 6.42
C THR A 562 -15.27 -1.17 5.63
N LYS A 563 -14.33 -1.83 6.34
CA LYS A 563 -13.27 -2.65 5.72
C LYS A 563 -13.93 -3.92 5.14
N GLN A 564 -13.64 -4.24 3.88
CA GLN A 564 -14.18 -5.46 3.22
C GLN A 564 -13.42 -6.71 3.63
#